data_AF-A0A8T3SUD4-F1
#
_entry.id   AF-A0A8T3SUD4-F1
#
_cell.length_a   1.000
_cell.length_b   1.000
_cell.length_c   1.000
_cell.angle_alpha   90.00
_cell.angle_beta   90.00
_cell.angle_gamma   90.00
#
_symmetry.space_group_name_H-M   'P 1'
#
loop_
_entity.id
_entity.type
_entity.pdbx_description
1 polymer ?
#
loop_
_entity_poly.entity_id
_entity_poly.type
_entity_poly.pdbx_seq_one_letter_code
_entity_poly.pdbx_strand_id
1 'polypeptide(L)' 'MAVEKLESSTRIPIPRQGRIRRCRVRHVSILPAGEGPRVQVDCLLGGPEHPLPLGTMDEARSICNACTATTIWRADED' A
#
# COMPACT_ATOMS: atom_id res chain seq x y z
N MET A 1 -7.80 38.56 0.06
CA MET A 1 -8.27 37.18 -0.12
C MET A 1 -7.38 36.30 0.74
N ALA A 2 -7.88 35.87 1.90
CA ALA A 2 -7.11 35.08 2.86
C ALA A 2 -7.14 33.62 2.40
N VAL A 3 -5.98 33.02 2.19
CA VAL A 3 -5.85 31.57 2.00
C VAL A 3 -5.95 30.93 3.37
N GLU A 4 -7.09 30.31 3.65
CA GLU A 4 -7.32 29.56 4.89
C GLU A 4 -6.32 28.41 4.97
N LYS A 5 -5.56 28.43 6.05
CA LYS A 5 -4.46 27.52 6.38
C LYS A 5 -5.09 26.15 6.62
N LEU A 6 -4.95 25.21 5.67
CA LEU A 6 -5.38 23.83 5.86
C LEU A 6 -4.80 23.31 7.16
N GLU A 7 -5.67 23.13 8.15
CA GLU A 7 -5.33 22.70 9.48
C GLU A 7 -4.64 21.34 9.40
N SER A 8 -3.57 21.23 10.18
CA SER A 8 -2.65 20.11 10.27
C SER A 8 -3.42 18.82 10.56
N SER A 9 -3.87 18.14 9.50
CA SER A 9 -4.47 16.82 9.61
C SER A 9 -3.45 15.91 10.28
N THR A 10 -3.70 15.57 11.55
CA THR A 10 -2.83 14.69 12.33
C THR A 10 -2.69 13.40 11.54
N ARG A 11 -1.48 13.13 11.02
CA ARG A 11 -1.21 11.91 10.27
C ARG A 11 -1.30 10.74 11.26
N ILE A 12 -2.44 10.06 11.28
CA ILE A 12 -2.62 8.87 12.10
C ILE A 12 -1.83 7.75 11.41
N PRO A 13 -0.79 7.19 12.06
CA PRO A 13 -0.07 6.07 11.49
C PRO A 13 -1.02 4.87 11.41
N ILE A 14 -1.18 4.28 10.22
CA ILE A 14 -1.93 3.04 10.08
C ILE A 14 -1.07 1.90 10.66
N PRO A 15 -1.58 1.14 11.64
CA PRO A 15 -0.85 0.02 12.20
C PRO A 15 -0.49 -0.99 11.11
N ARG A 16 0.76 -1.46 11.13
CA ARG A 16 1.28 -2.49 10.23
C ARG A 16 1.95 -3.55 11.09
N GLN A 17 1.52 -4.80 10.96
CA GLN A 17 2.19 -5.92 11.61
C GLN A 17 3.24 -6.54 10.69
N GLY A 18 4.46 -6.67 11.20
CA GLY A 18 5.56 -7.40 10.57
C GLY A 18 6.22 -6.71 9.39
N ARG A 19 7.17 -7.41 8.78
CA ARG A 19 7.88 -6.97 7.57
C ARG A 19 7.18 -7.51 6.33
N ILE A 20 7.02 -6.63 5.34
CA ILE A 20 6.51 -6.98 4.02
C ILE A 20 7.59 -6.62 3.01
N ARG A 21 7.99 -7.58 2.17
CA ARG A 21 9.05 -7.37 1.17
C ARG A 21 8.77 -6.15 0.30
N ARG A 22 9.81 -5.40 -0.04
CA ARG A 22 9.69 -4.18 -0.85
C ARG A 22 9.60 -4.50 -2.34
N CYS A 23 8.37 -4.57 -2.84
CA CYS A 23 8.02 -4.68 -4.25
C CYS A 23 7.85 -3.28 -4.88
N ARG A 24 8.33 -3.08 -6.11
CA ARG A 24 8.21 -1.81 -6.87
C ARG A 24 6.82 -1.58 -7.46
N VAL A 25 6.06 -2.64 -7.68
CA VAL A 25 4.74 -2.60 -8.33
C VAL A 25 3.59 -2.70 -7.32
N ARG A 26 3.86 -2.64 -6.01
CA ARG A 26 2.82 -2.59 -4.99
C ARG A 26 2.32 -1.17 -4.84
N HIS A 27 1.04 -0.98 -5.06
CA HIS A 27 0.35 0.28 -4.81
C HIS A 27 -0.46 0.19 -3.52
N VAL A 28 -0.48 1.28 -2.74
CA VAL A 28 -1.22 1.35 -1.48
C VAL A 28 -2.11 2.57 -1.52
N SER A 29 -3.41 2.35 -1.39
CA SER A 29 -4.44 3.38 -1.43
C SER A 29 -5.18 3.43 -0.09
N ILE A 30 -5.59 4.62 0.33
CA ILE A 30 -6.50 4.78 1.46
C ILE A 30 -7.89 5.05 0.87
N LEU A 31 -8.82 4.15 1.13
CA LEU A 31 -10.20 4.26 0.69
C LEU A 31 -11.07 4.81 1.82
N PRO A 32 -12.01 5.72 1.53
CA PRO A 32 -13.03 6.10 2.50
C PRO A 32 -13.92 4.90 2.77
N ALA A 33 -14.14 4.56 4.05
CA ALA A 33 -15.15 3.60 4.44
C ALA A 33 -15.97 4.15 5.61
N GLY A 34 -17.22 3.66 5.75
CA GLY A 34 -18.18 4.19 6.72
C GLY A 34 -17.71 4.14 8.17
N GLU A 35 -16.83 3.20 8.51
CA GLU A 35 -16.31 2.99 9.88
C GLU A 35 -14.86 3.50 10.06
N GLY A 36 -14.35 4.27 9.08
CA GLY A 36 -12.99 4.82 9.07
C GLY A 36 -12.22 4.53 7.78
N PRO A 37 -11.05 5.17 7.58
CA PRO A 37 -10.22 4.94 6.39
C PRO A 37 -9.74 3.49 6.34
N ARG A 38 -9.97 2.81 5.22
CA ARG A 38 -9.46 1.45 4.96
C ARG A 38 -8.25 1.52 4.07
N VAL A 39 -7.25 0.69 4.36
CA VAL A 39 -6.10 0.53 3.47
C VAL A 39 -6.40 -0.59 2.48
N GLN A 40 -6.25 -0.27 1.20
CA GLN A 40 -6.27 -1.21 0.09
C GLN A 40 -4.87 -1.30 -0.50
N VAL A 41 -4.43 -2.52 -0.80
CA VAL A 41 -3.17 -2.82 -1.45
C VAL A 41 -3.45 -3.50 -2.77
N ASP A 42 -2.82 -3.02 -3.83
CA ASP A 42 -2.98 -3.55 -5.18
C ASP A 42 -1.61 -3.93 -5.76
N CYS A 43 -1.54 -5.04 -6.47
CA CYS A 43 -0.37 -5.47 -7.22
C CYS A 43 -0.51 -5.04 -8.68
N LEU A 44 0.43 -4.21 -9.14
CA LEU A 44 0.45 -3.68 -10.51
C LEU A 44 1.39 -4.49 -11.42
N LEU A 45 1.64 -5.77 -11.10
CA LEU A 45 2.52 -6.62 -11.92
C LEU A 45 1.98 -6.80 -13.34
N GLY A 46 0.65 -6.85 -13.51
CA GLY A 46 -0.03 -6.88 -14.81
C GLY A 46 -0.14 -5.52 -15.50
N GLY A 47 0.46 -4.47 -14.93
CA GLY A 47 0.32 -3.08 -15.39
C GLY A 47 -0.73 -2.30 -14.60
N PRO A 48 -0.70 -0.94 -14.68
CA PRO A 48 -1.64 -0.07 -13.97
C PRO A 48 -3.08 -0.18 -14.48
N GLU A 49 -3.28 -0.67 -15.71
CA GLU A 49 -4.60 -0.90 -16.31
C GLU A 49 -5.27 -2.17 -15.75
N HIS A 50 -4.49 -3.08 -15.17
CA HIS A 50 -4.95 -4.36 -14.62
C HIS A 50 -4.44 -4.55 -13.19
N PRO A 51 -4.84 -3.70 -12.23
CA PRO A 51 -4.46 -3.84 -10.84
C PRO A 51 -5.09 -5.12 -10.25
N LEU A 52 -4.27 -5.95 -9.61
CA LEU A 52 -4.75 -7.11 -8.85
C LEU A 52 -4.94 -6.70 -7.38
N PRO A 53 -6.18 -6.62 -6.87
CA PRO A 53 -6.42 -6.28 -5.47
C PRO A 53 -5.91 -7.38 -4.54
N LEU A 54 -5.01 -7.03 -3.62
CA LEU A 54 -4.47 -7.91 -2.59
C LEU A 54 -5.20 -7.76 -1.24
N GLY A 55 -6.08 -6.76 -1.11
CA GLY A 55 -6.84 -6.48 0.10
C GLY A 55 -6.09 -5.58 1.08
N THR A 56 -6.09 -5.92 2.36
CA THR A 56 -5.41 -5.14 3.41
C THR A 56 -3.89 -5.33 3.40
N MET A 57 -3.18 -4.51 4.18
CA MET A 57 -1.72 -4.68 4.38
C MET A 57 -1.33 -6.03 4.98
N ASP A 58 -2.19 -6.62 5.82
CA ASP A 58 -1.92 -7.92 6.45
C ASP A 58 -2.12 -9.06 5.45
N GLU A 59 -3.19 -9.03 4.67
CA GLU A 59 -3.46 -10.00 3.59
C GLU A 59 -2.36 -9.93 2.51
N ALA A 60 -2.02 -8.72 2.08
CA ALA A 60 -0.96 -8.50 1.12
C ALA A 60 0.41 -8.96 1.62
N ARG A 61 0.63 -9.04 2.94
CA ARG A 61 1.92 -9.47 3.51
C ARG A 61 2.25 -10.90 3.12
N SER A 62 1.33 -11.83 3.33
CA SER A 62 1.53 -13.24 3.01
C SER A 62 1.80 -13.45 1.52
N ILE A 63 1.06 -12.73 0.67
CA ILE A 63 1.19 -12.79 -0.78
C ILE A 63 2.52 -12.18 -1.25
N CYS A 64 2.87 -10.98 -0.77
CA CYS A 64 4.10 -10.30 -1.15
C CYS A 64 5.34 -11.06 -0.67
N ASN A 65 5.31 -11.66 0.50
CA ASN A 65 6.45 -12.41 1.03
C ASN A 65 6.65 -13.75 0.30
N ALA A 66 5.58 -14.36 -0.22
CA ALA A 66 5.65 -15.58 -1.03
C ALA A 66 5.89 -15.33 -2.54
N CYS A 67 5.83 -14.08 -2.98
CA CYS A 67 5.95 -13.75 -4.40
C CYS A 67 7.37 -14.07 -4.94
N THR A 68 7.41 -14.71 -6.10
CA THR A 68 8.63 -15.18 -6.77
C THR A 68 9.07 -14.32 -7.95
N ALA A 69 8.35 -13.23 -8.25
CA ALA A 69 8.66 -12.36 -9.37
C ALA A 69 9.96 -11.58 -9.10
N THR A 70 11.10 -12.08 -9.59
CA THR A 70 12.45 -11.60 -9.22
C THR A 70 12.77 -10.19 -9.72
N THR A 71 12.12 -9.73 -10.79
CA THR A 71 12.40 -8.46 -11.47
C THR A 71 11.81 -7.23 -10.76
N ILE A 72 10.84 -7.43 -9.87
CA ILE A 72 10.09 -6.35 -9.19
C ILE A 72 10.60 -6.01 -7.79
N TRP A 73 11.56 -6.78 -7.26
CA TRP A 73 12.13 -6.48 -5.95
C TRP A 73 13.05 -5.25 -6.03
N ARG A 74 13.05 -4.44 -4.97
CA ARG A 74 14.12 -3.45 -4.81
C ARG A 74 15.41 -4.19 -4.43
N ALA A 75 16.51 -3.84 -5.08
CA ALA A 75 17.85 -4.43 -4.85
C ALA A 75 18.49 -3.98 -3.52
N ASP A 76 17.74 -3.24 -2.69
CA ASP A 76 18.14 -2.70 -1.38
C ASP A 76 17.72 -3.66 -0.23
N GLU A 77 17.42 -4.91 -0.56
CA GLU A 77 17.15 -5.99 0.42
C GLU A 77 18.24 -7.06 0.27
N ASP A 78 19.48 -6.68 0.55
CA ASP A 78 20.58 -7.57 0.94
C ASP A 78 21.01 -7.22 2.37
#